data_AF-A0A3G2HPZ7-F1
#
_entry.id   AF-A0A3G2HPZ7-F1
#
_cell.length_a   1.000
_cell.length_b   1.000
_cell.length_c   1.000
_cell.angle_alpha   90.00
_cell.angle_beta   90.00
_cell.angle_gamma   90.00
#
_symmetry.space_group_name_H-M   'P 1'
#
loop_
_entity.id
_entity.type
_entity.pdbx_description
1 polymer ?
#
loop_
_entity_poly.entity_id
_entity_poly.type
_entity_poly.pdbx_seq_one_letter_code
_entity_poly.pdbx_strand_id
1 'polypeptide(L)' 'MVTELTRSASSGEGAERYMLATVASDAGPMLIARVLDETVQRGDKVALVLRDGGIYAEPGRK' A
#
# COMPACT_ATOMS: atom_id res chain seq x y z
N MET A 1 -7.65 -0.74 6.64
CA MET A 1 -6.93 -1.94 7.12
C MET A 1 -6.44 -2.74 5.93
N VAL A 2 -5.19 -3.20 5.93
CA VAL A 2 -4.62 -4.03 4.86
C VAL A 2 -5.25 -5.43 4.91
N THR A 3 -5.96 -5.82 3.87
CA THR A 3 -6.61 -7.14 3.78
C THR A 3 -5.80 -8.14 2.96
N GLU A 4 -5.06 -7.64 1.97
CA GLU A 4 -4.16 -8.42 1.12
C GLU A 4 -2.91 -7.60 0.83
N LEU A 5 -1.76 -8.27 0.71
CA LEU A 5 -0.47 -7.64 0.44
C LEU A 5 0.35 -8.52 -0.50
N THR A 6 0.64 -8.01 -1.68
CA THR A 6 1.41 -8.68 -2.72
C THR A 6 2.71 -7.93 -2.94
N ARG A 7 3.85 -8.59 -2.76
CA ARG A 7 5.16 -8.01 -3.03
C ARG A 7 5.37 -7.95 -4.53
N SER A 8 5.61 -6.76 -5.09
CA SER A 8 5.93 -6.64 -6.52
C SER A 8 7.35 -7.15 -6.74
N ALA A 9 7.54 -8.06 -7.68
CA ALA A 9 8.87 -8.40 -8.19
C ALA A 9 9.32 -7.28 -9.14
N SER A 10 10.48 -6.67 -8.89
CA SER A 10 11.05 -5.67 -9.78
C SER A 10 11.45 -6.32 -11.11
N SER A 11 10.73 -6.04 -12.20
CA SER A 11 11.18 -6.37 -13.55
C SER A 11 11.45 -5.07 -14.32
N GLY A 12 12.70 -4.61 -14.33
CA GLY A 12 13.16 -3.48 -15.13
C GLY A 12 13.96 -2.44 -14.35
N GLU A 13 15.07 -1.99 -14.92
CA GLU A 13 15.88 -0.87 -14.44
C GLU A 13 14.98 0.37 -14.24
N GLY A 14 14.81 0.80 -12.99
CA GLY A 14 14.06 2.00 -12.61
C GLY A 14 12.74 1.78 -11.85
N ALA A 15 12.28 0.54 -11.68
CA ALA A 15 11.09 0.27 -10.87
C ALA A 15 11.45 0.26 -9.37
N GLU A 16 11.13 1.33 -8.64
CA GLU A 16 11.15 1.32 -7.17
C GLU A 16 10.37 0.10 -6.67
N ARG A 17 10.96 -0.69 -5.76
CA ARG A 17 10.25 -1.81 -5.13
C ARG A 17 9.11 -1.23 -4.30
N TYR A 18 7.89 -1.59 -4.66
CA TYR A 18 6.71 -1.33 -3.84
C TYR A 18 5.93 -2.64 -3.68
N MET A 19 5.13 -2.75 -2.63
CA MET A 19 4.11 -3.79 -2.51
C MET A 19 2.77 -3.21 -2.96
N LEU A 20 1.87 -4.06 -3.45
CA LEU A 20 0.48 -3.70 -3.69
C LEU A 20 -0.37 -4.21 -2.54
N ALA A 21 -1.14 -3.33 -1.91
CA ALA A 21 -2.06 -3.66 -0.85
C ALA A 21 -3.50 -3.44 -1.29
N THR A 22 -4.37 -4.40 -0.97
CA THR A 22 -5.81 -4.15 -0.91
C THR A 22 -6.12 -3.63 0.49
N VAL A 23 -6.71 -2.44 0.58
CA VAL A 23 -6.99 -1.75 1.84
C VAL A 23 -8.49 -1.56 1.98
N ALA A 24 -9.09 -2.19 2.98
CA ALA A 24 -10.46 -1.92 3.39
C ALA A 24 -10.52 -0.53 4.05
N SER A 25 -11.35 0.36 3.50
CA SER A 25 -11.67 1.66 4.09
C SER A 25 -12.93 1.56 4.96
N ASP A 26 -12.94 2.28 6.09
CA ASP A 26 -14.14 2.41 6.93
C ASP A 26 -15.28 3.14 6.20
N ALA A 27 -14.96 3.85 5.10
CA ALA A 27 -15.94 4.50 4.24
C ALA A 27 -16.66 3.55 3.27
N GLY A 28 -16.32 2.26 3.26
CA GLY A 28 -16.97 1.23 2.43
C GLY A 28 -16.13 0.65 1.30
N PRO A 29 -15.53 1.45 0.39
CA PRO A 29 -14.80 0.88 -0.75
C PRO A 29 -13.45 0.29 -0.32
N MET A 30 -13.09 -0.84 -0.93
CA MET A 30 -11.73 -1.36 -0.87
C MET A 30 -10.90 -0.68 -1.96
N LEU A 31 -9.68 -0.28 -1.61
CA LEU A 31 -8.77 0.44 -2.50
C LEU A 31 -7.49 -0.35 -2.70
N ILE A 32 -6.96 -0.32 -3.93
CA ILE A 32 -5.63 -0.83 -4.23
C ILE A 32 -4.65 0.33 -4.05
N ALA A 33 -3.68 0.16 -3.16
CA ALA A 33 -2.68 1.16 -2.83
C ALA A 33 -1.26 0.60 -2.97
N ARG A 34 -0.32 1.43 -3.37
CA ARG A 34 1.12 1.11 -3.34
C ARG A 34 1.66 1.28 -1.93
N VAL A 35 2.52 0.37 -1.50
CA VAL A 35 3.18 0.41 -0.19
C VAL A 35 4.68 0.49 -0.43
N LEU A 36 5.31 1.56 0.03
CA LEU A 36 6.76 1.74 -0.06
C LEU A 36 7.49 1.22 1.18
N ASP A 37 6.79 1.16 2.31
CA ASP A 37 7.35 0.66 3.56
C ASP A 37 7.18 -0.87 3.65
N GLU A 38 8.30 -1.59 3.62
CA GLU A 38 8.33 -3.05 3.69
C GLU A 38 7.91 -3.62 5.06
N THR A 39 7.78 -2.78 6.09
CA THR A 39 7.34 -3.20 7.43
C THR A 39 5.82 -3.38 7.52
N VAL A 40 5.05 -2.82 6.58
CA VAL A 40 3.59 -2.96 6.54
C VAL A 40 3.21 -4.43 6.30
N GLN A 41 2.27 -4.92 7.09
CA GLN A 41 1.76 -6.29 7.04
C GLN A 41 0.26 -6.31 6.82
N ARG A 42 -0.25 -7.50 6.45
CA ARG A 42 -1.68 -7.78 6.49
C ARG A 42 -2.22 -7.57 7.91
N GLY A 43 -3.34 -6.88 8.02
CA GLY A 43 -3.97 -6.50 9.29
C GLY A 43 -3.60 -5.11 9.78
N ASP A 44 -2.58 -4.48 9.20
CA ASP A 44 -2.18 -3.14 9.64
C ASP A 44 -3.22 -2.08 9.27
N LYS A 45 -3.33 -1.08 10.15
CA LYS A 45 -4.01 0.17 9.84
C LYS A 45 -3.00 1.11 9.19
N VAL A 46 -3.37 1.62 8.03
CA VAL A 46 -2.54 2.48 7.19
C VAL A 46 -3.33 3.72 6.82
N ALA A 47 -2.64 4.83 6.64
CA ALA A 47 -3.20 6.03 6.04
C ALA A 47 -3.13 5.91 4.51
N LEU A 48 -4.20 6.29 3.83
CA LEU A 48 -4.23 6.37 2.37
C LEU A 48 -3.90 7.80 1.95
N VAL A 49 -2.86 7.96 1.14
CA VAL A 49 -2.35 9.24 0.67
C VAL A 49 -2.35 9.24 -0.85
N LEU A 50 -2.92 10.28 -1.46
CA LEU A 50 -2.82 10.50 -2.90
C LEU A 50 -1.50 11.22 -3.20
N ARG A 51 -0.69 10.65 -4.08
CA ARG A 51 0.57 11.25 -4.56
C ARG A 51 0.59 11.21 -6.09
N ASP A 52 1.55 11.90 -6.69
CA ASP A 52 1.75 11.85 -8.13
C ASP A 52 1.98 10.38 -8.56
N GLY A 53 1.08 9.89 -9.42
CA GLY A 53 1.13 8.53 -9.93
C GLY A 53 0.30 7.48 -9.18
N GLY A 54 -0.46 7.82 -8.12
CA GLY A 54 -1.47 6.92 -7.55
C GLY A 54 -1.76 7.07 -6.05
N ILE A 55 -2.47 6.08 -5.50
CA ILE A 55 -2.79 5.97 -4.07
C ILE A 55 -1.68 5.16 -3.38
N TYR A 56 -1.17 5.70 -2.27
CA TYR A 56 -0.16 5.08 -1.43
C TYR A 56 -0.73 4.77 -0.06
N ALA A 57 -0.32 3.64 0.52
CA ALA A 57 -0.60 3.26 1.88
C ALA A 57 0.65 3.47 2.73
N GLU A 58 0.54 4.34 3.74
CA GLU A 58 1.61 4.66 4.67
C GLU A 58 1.28 4.10 6.06
N PRO A 59 2.25 3.53 6.78
CA PRO A 59 2.01 3.14 8.17
C PRO A 59 1.58 4.36 8.98
N GLY A 60 0.56 4.18 9.82
CA GLY A 60 0.14 5.26 10.72
C GLY A 60 1.30 5.65 11.62
N ARG A 61 1.75 6.91 11.57
CA ARG A 61 2.73 7.42 12.54
C ARG A 61 2.13 7.26 13.94
N LYS A 62 2.86 6.60 14.84
CA LYS A 62 2.58 6.61 16.28
C LYS A 62 2.81 8.01 16.85
#